data_AF-A0A3N5DA10-F1
#
_entry.id   AF-A0A3N5DA10-F1
#
_cell.length_a   1.000
_cell.length_b   1.000
_cell.length_c   1.000
_cell.angle_alpha   90.00
_cell.angle_beta   90.00
_cell.angle_gamma   90.00
#
_symmetry.space_group_name_H-M   'P 1'
#
loop_
_entity.id
_entity.type
_entity.pdbx_description
1 polymer ?
#
loop_
_entity_poly.entity_id
_entity_poly.type
_entity_poly.pdbx_seq_one_letter_code
_entity_poly.pdbx_strand_id
1 'polypeptide(L)' 'GSALALVVGELEDDRLNFALHTPQGSYGLQVKFSVTSHALRTRQEVCAMMALNMLRRWLNGWDVAAEHGWVNVVEVIRA' A
#
# COMPACT_ATOMS: atom_id res chain seq x y z
N GLY A 1 19.33 0.62 11.59
CA GLY A 1 17.97 0.51 11.01
C GLY A 1 17.39 1.90 10.89
N SER A 2 16.55 2.14 9.87
CA SER A 2 15.80 3.40 9.74
C SER A 2 14.60 3.39 10.70
N ALA A 3 14.25 4.54 11.27
CA ALA A 3 13.06 4.71 12.10
C ALA A 3 11.75 4.60 11.29
N LEU A 4 11.85 4.70 9.96
CA LEU A 4 10.75 4.60 9.01
C LEU A 4 11.18 3.74 7.82
N ALA A 5 10.39 2.74 7.46
CA ALA A 5 10.62 1.93 6.26
C ALA A 5 9.30 1.57 5.58
N LEU A 6 9.26 1.66 4.25
CA LEU A 6 8.11 1.29 3.43
C LEU A 6 8.57 0.26 2.41
N VAL A 7 7.89 -0.89 2.40
CA VAL A 7 8.16 -2.00 1.47
C VAL A 7 6.90 -2.25 0.65
N VAL A 8 7.10 -2.44 -0.65
CA VAL A 8 6.06 -2.84 -1.60
C VAL A 8 6.38 -4.27 -2.03
N GLY A 9 5.42 -5.17 -1.86
CA GLY A 9 5.53 -6.56 -2.31
C GLY A 9 5.34 -6.70 -3.82
N GLU A 10 5.42 -7.93 -4.30
CA GLU A 10 5.08 -8.26 -5.68
C GLU A 10 3.57 -8.13 -5.93
N LEU A 11 3.20 -7.86 -7.18
CA LEU A 11 1.82 -7.92 -7.64
C LEU A 11 1.52 -9.35 -8.11
N GLU A 12 0.71 -10.09 -7.35
CA GLU A 12 0.32 -11.47 -7.63
C GLU A 12 -1.20 -11.61 -7.49
N ASP A 13 -1.88 -12.23 -8.45
CA ASP A 13 -3.35 -12.40 -8.45
C ASP A 13 -4.15 -11.10 -8.18
N ASP A 14 -3.74 -10.01 -8.83
CA ASP A 14 -4.28 -8.65 -8.64
C ASP A 14 -4.14 -8.12 -7.20
N ARG A 15 -3.30 -8.74 -6.37
CA ARG A 15 -3.04 -8.35 -4.99
C ARG A 15 -1.66 -7.76 -4.83
N LEU A 16 -1.59 -6.72 -4.01
CA LEU A 16 -0.35 -6.04 -3.68
C LEU A 16 -0.29 -5.82 -2.16
N ASN A 17 0.89 -6.09 -1.61
CA ASN A 17 1.14 -5.95 -0.18
C ASN A 17 2.03 -4.73 0.09
N PHE A 18 1.72 -4.03 1.17
CA PHE A 18 2.55 -2.95 1.70
C PHE A 18 2.87 -3.24 3.15
N ALA A 19 4.11 -2.97 3.53
CA ALA A 19 4.53 -2.95 4.93
C ALA A 19 5.13 -1.58 5.25
N LEU A 20 4.58 -0.91 6.26
CA LEU A 20 5.07 0.36 6.77
C LEU A 20 5.53 0.17 8.22
N HIS A 21 6.84 0.21 8.43
CA HIS A 21 7.42 0.25 9.77
C HIS A 21 7.60 1.69 10.22
N THR A 22 7.14 2.01 11.43
CA THR A 22 7.16 3.34 12.03
C THR A 22 7.61 3.25 13.49
N PRO A 23 7.98 4.38 14.14
CA PRO A 23 8.31 4.36 15.56
C PRO A 23 7.15 3.94 16.48
N GLN A 24 5.90 4.00 16.01
CA GLN A 24 4.69 3.66 16.78
C GLN A 24 4.16 2.25 16.49
N GLY A 25 4.93 1.45 15.74
CA GLY A 25 4.56 0.10 15.33
C GLY A 25 4.60 -0.10 13.82
N SER A 26 4.25 -1.30 13.39
CA SER A 26 4.26 -1.68 11.98
C SER A 26 2.83 -1.89 11.47
N TYR A 27 2.64 -1.60 10.20
CA TYR A 27 1.37 -1.76 9.51
C TYR A 27 1.57 -2.64 8.29
N GLY A 28 0.69 -3.61 8.10
CA GLY A 28 0.55 -4.36 6.86
C GLY A 28 -0.76 -3.98 6.18
N LEU A 29 -0.71 -3.76 4.88
CA LEU A 29 -1.88 -3.46 4.06
C LEU A 29 -1.85 -4.34 2.82
N GLN A 30 -2.88 -5.16 2.63
CA GLN A 30 -3.11 -5.86 1.38
C GLN A 30 -4.27 -5.21 0.64
N VAL A 31 -4.08 -4.98 -0.65
CA VAL A 31 -5.09 -4.43 -1.54
C VAL A 31 -5.31 -5.37 -2.71
N LYS A 32 -6.50 -5.31 -3.29
CA LYS A 32 -6.81 -5.94 -4.57
C LYS A 32 -7.25 -4.88 -5.56
N PHE A 33 -6.63 -4.87 -6.73
CA PHE A 33 -7.02 -4.00 -7.84
C PHE A 33 -6.81 -4.72 -9.17
N SER A 34 -7.81 -4.68 -10.05
CA SER A 34 -7.67 -5.24 -11.40
C SER A 34 -7.13 -4.18 -12.34
N VAL A 35 -5.97 -4.47 -12.92
CA VAL A 35 -5.33 -3.65 -13.96
C VAL A 35 -5.52 -4.35 -15.31
N THR A 36 -6.79 -4.55 -15.68
CA THR A 36 -7.15 -5.05 -17.01
C THR A 36 -6.61 -4.09 -18.08
N SER A 37 -5.62 -4.57 -18.84
CA SER A 37 -5.05 -3.94 -20.05
C SER A 37 -4.10 -2.74 -19.92
N HIS A 38 -3.55 -2.43 -18.74
CA HIS A 38 -2.59 -1.32 -18.64
C HIS A 38 -1.13 -1.76 -18.82
N ALA A 39 -0.33 -0.91 -19.49
CA ALA A 39 1.11 -1.11 -19.63
C ALA A 39 1.78 -1.25 -18.24
N LEU A 40 2.90 -1.99 -18.18
CA LEU A 40 3.67 -2.20 -16.94
C LEU A 40 3.92 -0.89 -16.17
N ARG A 41 4.21 0.19 -16.89
CA ARG A 41 4.44 1.52 -16.33
C ARG A 41 3.28 2.01 -15.48
N THR A 42 2.04 1.90 -15.98
CA THR A 42 0.86 2.35 -15.23
C THR A 42 0.68 1.55 -13.94
N ARG A 43 0.96 0.24 -13.96
CA ARG A 43 0.92 -0.58 -12.74
C ARG A 43 1.94 -0.09 -11.72
N GLN A 44 3.17 0.19 -12.15
CA GLN A 44 4.22 0.72 -11.27
C GLN A 44 3.85 2.08 -10.68
N GLU A 45 3.26 2.98 -11.48
CA GLU A 45 2.79 4.28 -11.03
C GLU A 45 1.68 4.14 -9.98
N VAL A 46 0.75 3.20 -10.18
CA VAL A 46 -0.29 2.86 -9.20
C VAL A 46 0.32 2.31 -7.91
N CYS A 47 1.24 1.34 -8.00
CA CYS A 47 1.91 0.77 -6.83
C CYS A 47 2.62 1.86 -6.01
N ALA A 48 3.36 2.74 -6.69
CA ALA A 48 4.06 3.86 -6.06
C ALA A 48 3.10 4.86 -5.42
N MET A 49 2.02 5.22 -6.12
CA MET A 49 0.97 6.09 -5.59
C MET A 49 0.37 5.53 -4.30
N MET A 50 0.02 4.25 -4.29
CA MET A 50 -0.59 3.59 -3.13
C MET A 50 0.38 3.51 -1.94
N ALA A 51 1.64 3.14 -2.19
CA ALA A 51 2.67 3.11 -1.16
C ALA A 51 2.88 4.49 -0.54
N LEU A 52 3.08 5.52 -1.37
CA LEU A 52 3.27 6.89 -0.92
C LEU A 52 2.01 7.45 -0.25
N ASN A 53 0.83 7.04 -0.69
CA ASN A 53 -0.41 7.41 -0.04
C ASN A 53 -0.48 6.80 1.36
N MET A 54 -0.21 5.50 1.54
CA MET A 54 -0.17 4.86 2.87
C MET A 54 0.74 5.63 3.83
N LEU A 55 1.95 5.98 3.37
CA LEU A 55 2.90 6.79 4.15
C LEU A 55 2.34 8.18 4.47
N ARG A 56 1.80 8.88 3.47
CA ARG A 56 1.19 10.21 3.66
C ARG A 56 0.06 10.16 4.70
N ARG A 57 -0.79 9.13 4.66
CA ARG A 57 -1.90 9.00 5.61
C ARG A 57 -1.40 8.81 7.03
N TRP A 58 -0.39 7.96 7.23
CA TRP A 58 0.25 7.81 8.54
C TRP A 58 0.89 9.12 9.03
N LEU A 59 1.63 9.84 8.17
CA LEU A 59 2.24 11.13 8.53
C LEU A 59 1.19 12.16 8.98
N ASN A 60 -0.02 12.10 8.43
CA ASN A 60 -1.13 12.99 8.77
C ASN A 60 -1.98 12.49 9.96
N GLY A 61 -1.63 11.35 10.57
CA GLY A 61 -2.41 10.74 11.66
C GLY A 61 -3.75 10.16 11.20
N TRP A 62 -3.91 9.90 9.91
CA TRP A 62 -5.08 9.21 9.36
C TRP A 62 -4.90 7.70 9.45
N ASP A 63 -5.99 6.95 9.24
CA ASP A 63 -5.91 5.51 9.02
C ASP A 63 -4.89 5.22 7.88
N VAL A 64 -4.17 4.11 7.93
CA VAL A 64 -3.24 3.74 6.84
C VAL A 64 -3.98 3.18 5.63
N ALA A 65 -5.18 2.65 5.83
CA ALA A 65 -5.98 1.98 4.80
C ALA A 65 -7.13 2.86 4.31
N ALA A 66 -7.24 3.01 2.99
CA ALA A 66 -8.35 3.67 2.35
C ALA A 66 -8.71 2.95 1.05
N GLU A 67 -10.01 2.75 0.85
CA GLU A 67 -10.55 2.32 -0.43
C GLU A 67 -10.49 3.48 -1.44
N HIS A 68 -10.21 3.16 -2.70
CA HIS A 68 -10.18 4.14 -3.79
C HIS A 68 -10.83 3.56 -5.03
N GLY A 69 -12.15 3.64 -5.16
CA GLY A 69 -12.91 3.29 -6.37
C GLY A 69 -12.66 1.88 -6.91
N TRP A 70 -11.54 1.70 -7.63
CA TRP A 70 -11.05 0.46 -8.22
C TRP A 70 -10.01 -0.28 -7.35
N VAL A 71 -9.59 0.29 -6.22
CA VAL A 71 -8.74 -0.32 -5.20
C VAL A 71 -9.58 -0.75 -4.01
N ASN A 72 -9.58 -2.05 -3.73
CA ASN A 72 -10.26 -2.64 -2.58
C ASN A 72 -9.23 -3.02 -1.52
N VAL A 73 -9.47 -2.64 -0.27
CA VAL A 73 -8.66 -3.14 0.85
C VAL A 73 -9.09 -4.58 1.13
N VAL A 74 -8.14 -5.50 1.16
CA VAL A 74 -8.40 -6.90 1.53
C VAL A 74 -8.15 -7.09 3.02
N GLU A 75 -7.01 -6.59 3.50
CA GLU A 75 -6.57 -6.82 4.87
C GLU A 75 -5.75 -5.65 5.37
N VAL A 76 -5.91 -5.34 6.67
CA VAL A 76 -5.08 -4.40 7.40
C VAL A 76 -4.66 -5.07 8.70
N ILE A 77 -3.34 -5.16 8.92
CA ILE A 77 -2.78 -5.68 10.18
C ILE A 77 -1.92 -4.61 10.84
N ARG A 78 -1.91 -4.63 12.17
CA ARG A 78 -1.04 -3.79 12.99
C ARG A 78 -0.25 -4.68 13.95
N ALA A 79 1.05 -4.48 13.98
CA ALA A 79 2.01 -5.21 14.83
C ALA A 79 2.81 -4.24 15.70
#